data_AF-A0AB73C185-F1
#
_entry.id   AF-A0AB73C185-F1
#
_cell.length_a   1.000
_cell.length_b   1.000
_cell.length_c   1.000
_cell.angle_alpha   90.00
_cell.angle_beta   90.00
_cell.angle_gamma   90.00
#
_symmetry.space_group_name_H-M   'P 1'
#
loop_
_entity.id
_entity.type
_entity.pdbx_description
1 polymer ?
#
loop_
_entity_poly.entity_id
_entity_poly.type
_entity_poly.pdbx_seq_one_letter_code
_entity_poly.pdbx_strand_id
1 'polypeptide(L)'
;MSKKIPIGISNFKVLRENGYYYFDKTKFIESVIEQFGKSLLFTRPRRFGKTLNMSMLRYFFDIVNAEENRNLFKDLYIEKTDSFRCQGQYPVIYISLKDLKLDSFEETIEELKNLIAELYEEHLDILENLSSFNRDIFNHILTRNTNMVELRNSLKFLSKILKDYYGKNVILIIDEYDTPIVSAYEYGYYEEAITFFRPFLSSVLKDNEYLQMGVMTGILRVAKEGIFSGLNNLSVYTILDNDYSEFFGLTEMEVEKSLTDYQMDYRMDDVKEWYDGYQFGDSEIYNPWSILNFLSSKKLESYWINTSDNYLIKKILNNSDDILIEELRELFNYQFLEKSIDKSSNMVDLRNKKEIWQLLLFSGYVTIEKKTETTPDSYSLKIVNKEVHNFFKKTFIDSYLADESLFTKMMISLFEKNLEAFEKSLQKILLLSFSYYDGGKEEKFYHNLILGMILYLDRRYKVCSNKEIGLGRYDIVLEPKHGKDTAYIFEFKVAKAREGLEEKAKEALKQIKEQKYDVDLKAKGYNILYVGMAFCGKEVKVKYL
;
A
#
# COMPACT_ATOMS: atom_id res chain seq x y z
N MET A 1 -2.38 -24.34 26.22
CA MET A 1 -1.30 -23.73 25.41
C MET A 1 -1.96 -22.79 24.42
N SER A 2 -1.42 -21.57 24.24
CA SER A 2 -1.87 -20.67 23.19
C SER A 2 -1.62 -21.33 21.82
N LYS A 3 -2.54 -21.14 20.88
CA LYS A 3 -2.35 -21.61 19.49
C LYS A 3 -1.12 -20.93 18.88
N LYS A 4 -0.52 -21.54 17.85
CA LYS A 4 0.58 -20.92 17.11
C LYS A 4 0.06 -19.76 16.25
N ILE A 5 0.87 -18.71 16.10
CA ILE A 5 0.52 -17.54 15.26
C ILE A 5 0.84 -17.85 13.79
N PRO A 6 -0.11 -17.71 12.85
CA PRO A 6 0.06 -18.08 11.43
C PRO A 6 0.79 -17.00 10.60
N ILE A 7 1.97 -16.55 11.00
CA ILE A 7 2.73 -15.56 10.20
C ILE A 7 3.12 -16.18 8.86
N GLY A 8 2.74 -15.52 7.76
CA GLY A 8 3.07 -15.97 6.39
C GLY A 8 2.21 -17.13 5.87
N ILE A 9 1.23 -17.61 6.64
CA ILE A 9 0.34 -18.69 6.19
C ILE A 9 -0.87 -18.08 5.49
N SER A 10 -0.96 -18.28 4.18
CA SER A 10 -2.08 -17.84 3.34
C SER A 10 -2.99 -18.97 2.87
N ASN A 11 -2.67 -20.23 3.18
CA ASN A 11 -3.50 -21.38 2.86
C ASN A 11 -4.41 -21.73 4.06
N PHE A 12 -5.73 -21.69 3.86
CA PHE A 12 -6.71 -21.93 4.91
C PHE A 12 -6.67 -23.36 5.45
N LYS A 13 -6.53 -24.38 4.60
CA LYS A 13 -6.40 -25.79 5.02
C LYS A 13 -5.19 -25.98 5.94
N VAL A 14 -4.01 -25.50 5.51
CA VAL A 14 -2.78 -25.53 6.32
C VAL A 14 -2.97 -24.84 7.67
N LEU A 15 -3.63 -23.67 7.69
CA LEU A 15 -3.90 -22.93 8.92
C LEU A 15 -4.74 -23.76 9.89
N ARG A 16 -5.82 -24.38 9.41
CA ARG A 16 -6.78 -25.13 10.22
C ARG A 16 -6.23 -26.47 10.71
N GLU A 17 -5.62 -27.26 9.82
CA GLU A 17 -5.10 -28.60 10.17
C GLU A 17 -3.96 -28.56 11.17
N ASN A 18 -3.11 -27.53 11.11
CA ASN A 18 -1.98 -27.37 12.03
C ASN A 18 -2.37 -26.62 13.33
N GLY A 19 -3.66 -26.36 13.54
CA GLY A 19 -4.16 -25.75 14.78
C GLY A 19 -3.68 -24.33 15.04
N TYR A 20 -3.38 -23.57 13.98
CA TYR A 20 -2.99 -22.17 14.12
C TYR A 20 -4.15 -21.31 14.64
N TYR A 21 -3.80 -20.17 15.22
CA TYR A 21 -4.77 -19.17 15.64
C TYR A 21 -5.45 -18.56 14.41
N TYR A 22 -6.78 -18.56 14.39
CA TYR A 22 -7.57 -18.09 13.27
C TYR A 22 -8.54 -17.01 13.73
N PHE A 23 -8.49 -15.86 13.07
CA PHE A 23 -9.53 -14.85 13.16
C PHE A 23 -10.68 -15.27 12.24
N ASP A 24 -11.82 -15.65 12.83
CA ASP A 24 -12.90 -16.27 12.07
C ASP A 24 -13.60 -15.29 11.13
N LYS A 25 -13.28 -15.39 9.84
CA LYS A 25 -13.89 -14.62 8.75
C LYS A 25 -14.90 -15.42 7.94
N THR A 26 -15.36 -16.57 8.44
CA THR A 26 -16.21 -17.47 7.65
C THR A 26 -17.61 -16.90 7.36
N LYS A 27 -18.04 -15.85 8.05
CA LYS A 27 -19.23 -15.05 7.66
C LYS A 27 -19.12 -14.48 6.23
N PHE A 28 -17.89 -14.26 5.74
CA PHE A 28 -17.65 -13.85 4.34
C PHE A 28 -18.25 -14.85 3.33
N ILE A 29 -18.22 -16.15 3.63
CA ILE A 29 -18.78 -17.19 2.76
C ILE A 29 -20.28 -16.97 2.55
N GLU A 30 -21.01 -16.69 3.63
CA GLU A 30 -22.45 -16.42 3.59
C GLU A 30 -22.76 -15.19 2.72
N SER A 31 -22.07 -14.08 2.93
CA SER A 31 -22.25 -12.86 2.10
C SER A 31 -21.92 -13.09 0.62
N VAL A 32 -20.95 -13.96 0.33
CA VAL A 32 -20.59 -14.34 -1.05
C VAL A 32 -21.67 -15.22 -1.70
N ILE A 33 -22.27 -16.16 -0.96
CA ILE A 33 -23.35 -17.02 -1.46
C ILE A 33 -24.58 -16.22 -1.87
N GLU A 34 -24.89 -15.14 -1.14
CA GLU A 34 -25.98 -14.22 -1.48
C GLU A 34 -25.80 -13.52 -2.84
N GLN A 35 -24.59 -13.54 -3.40
CA GLN A 35 -24.25 -12.95 -4.70
C GLN A 35 -24.08 -13.97 -5.82
N PHE A 36 -24.54 -15.20 -5.66
CA PHE A 36 -24.53 -16.20 -6.73
C PHE A 36 -25.11 -15.65 -8.05
N GLY A 37 -24.47 -15.99 -9.17
CA GLY A 37 -24.75 -15.47 -10.50
C GLY A 37 -24.02 -14.18 -10.85
N LYS A 38 -23.26 -13.58 -9.92
CA LYS A 38 -22.46 -12.38 -10.17
C LYS A 38 -20.96 -12.69 -10.24
N SER A 39 -20.22 -11.73 -10.77
CA SER A 39 -18.75 -11.69 -10.69
C SER A 39 -18.36 -10.54 -9.75
N LEU A 40 -17.65 -10.86 -8.67
CA LEU A 40 -17.27 -9.94 -7.60
C LEU A 40 -15.79 -9.59 -7.69
N LEU A 41 -15.43 -8.34 -7.47
CA LEU A 41 -14.05 -7.92 -7.31
C LEU A 41 -13.86 -7.20 -5.98
N PHE A 42 -12.93 -7.70 -5.17
CA PHE A 42 -12.52 -7.08 -3.91
C PHE A 42 -11.16 -6.42 -4.07
N THR A 43 -11.10 -5.09 -3.98
CA THR A 43 -9.82 -4.35 -3.95
C THR A 43 -9.48 -3.98 -2.51
N ARG A 44 -8.35 -4.50 -2.02
CA ARG A 44 -7.86 -4.25 -0.65
C ARG A 44 -6.34 -4.08 -0.67
N PRO A 45 -5.77 -3.31 0.27
CA PRO A 45 -4.32 -3.16 0.37
C PRO A 45 -3.59 -4.50 0.58
N ARG A 46 -2.27 -4.49 0.43
CA ARG A 46 -1.42 -5.67 0.68
C ARG A 46 -1.55 -6.13 2.12
N ARG A 47 -1.48 -7.45 2.34
CA ARG A 47 -1.49 -8.10 3.67
C ARG A 47 -2.80 -8.02 4.47
N PHE A 48 -3.93 -7.68 3.84
CA PHE A 48 -5.27 -7.66 4.47
C PHE A 48 -6.03 -9.02 4.40
N GLY A 49 -5.33 -10.14 4.22
CA GLY A 49 -5.94 -11.47 4.26
C GLY A 49 -6.66 -11.92 2.97
N LYS A 50 -6.45 -11.23 1.84
CA LYS A 50 -7.07 -11.57 0.54
C LYS A 50 -6.91 -13.04 0.15
N THR A 51 -5.67 -13.51 0.00
CA THR A 51 -5.35 -14.89 -0.37
C THR A 51 -5.89 -15.91 0.63
N LEU A 52 -5.86 -15.61 1.93
CA LEU A 52 -6.42 -16.51 2.95
C LEU A 52 -7.93 -16.68 2.79
N ASN A 53 -8.66 -15.58 2.54
CA ASN A 53 -10.08 -15.63 2.26
C ASN A 53 -10.38 -16.36 0.94
N MET A 54 -9.57 -16.17 -0.10
CA MET A 54 -9.74 -16.89 -1.37
C MET A 54 -9.48 -18.39 -1.22
N SER A 55 -8.46 -18.77 -0.46
CA SER A 55 -8.19 -20.16 -0.10
C SER A 55 -9.32 -20.76 0.73
N MET A 56 -9.90 -20.00 1.65
CA MET A 56 -11.07 -20.43 2.43
C MET A 56 -12.29 -20.70 1.51
N LEU A 57 -12.60 -19.81 0.56
CA LEU A 57 -13.66 -20.03 -0.42
C LEU A 57 -13.40 -21.28 -1.28
N ARG A 58 -12.14 -21.48 -1.73
CA ARG A 58 -11.73 -22.67 -2.48
C ARG A 58 -12.12 -23.94 -1.73
N TYR A 59 -11.65 -24.09 -0.48
CA TYR A 59 -11.93 -25.29 0.32
C TYR A 59 -13.40 -25.42 0.73
N PHE A 60 -14.12 -24.32 0.89
CA PHE A 60 -15.54 -24.38 1.24
C PHE A 60 -16.37 -24.99 0.12
N PHE A 61 -16.18 -24.53 -1.13
CA PHE A 61 -17.01 -24.97 -2.24
C PHE A 61 -16.56 -26.27 -2.91
N ASP A 62 -15.27 -26.62 -2.81
CA ASP A 62 -14.62 -27.73 -3.52
C ASP A 62 -15.37 -29.07 -3.38
N ILE A 63 -15.97 -29.50 -4.49
CA ILE A 63 -16.72 -30.75 -4.61
C ILE A 63 -15.83 -32.00 -4.58
N VAL A 64 -14.56 -31.89 -4.98
CA VAL A 64 -13.66 -33.05 -5.11
C VAL A 64 -13.29 -33.61 -3.74
N ASN A 65 -12.95 -32.72 -2.79
CA ASN A 65 -12.56 -33.10 -1.43
C ASN A 65 -13.61 -32.71 -0.38
N ALA A 66 -14.90 -32.78 -0.75
CA ALA A 66 -16.01 -32.27 0.06
C ALA A 66 -15.99 -32.78 1.51
N GLU A 67 -15.83 -34.08 1.73
CA GLU A 67 -15.82 -34.70 3.06
C GLU A 67 -14.61 -34.28 3.89
N GLU A 68 -13.42 -34.27 3.30
CA GLU A 68 -12.18 -33.87 3.96
C GLU A 68 -12.24 -32.39 4.37
N ASN A 69 -12.65 -31.53 3.43
CA ASN A 69 -12.71 -30.09 3.62
C ASN A 69 -13.78 -29.66 4.64
N ARG A 70 -14.84 -30.46 4.84
CA ARG A 70 -15.90 -30.16 5.81
C ARG A 70 -15.35 -29.94 7.23
N ASN A 71 -14.33 -30.69 7.63
CA ASN A 71 -13.71 -30.59 8.96
C ASN A 71 -12.93 -29.27 9.17
N LEU A 72 -12.49 -28.61 8.10
CA LEU A 72 -11.76 -27.34 8.20
C LEU A 72 -12.63 -26.22 8.81
N PHE A 73 -13.95 -26.34 8.63
CA PHE A 73 -14.94 -25.35 9.07
C PHE A 73 -15.55 -25.64 10.43
N LYS A 74 -15.13 -26.73 11.09
CA LYS A 74 -15.64 -27.11 12.41
C LYS A 74 -15.40 -26.00 13.43
N ASP A 75 -16.43 -25.75 14.25
CA ASP A 75 -16.50 -24.74 15.31
C ASP A 75 -16.39 -23.29 14.83
N LEU A 76 -16.47 -23.04 13.51
CA LEU A 76 -16.50 -21.70 12.91
C LEU A 76 -17.93 -21.19 12.73
N TYR A 77 -18.09 -19.89 12.50
CA TYR A 77 -19.39 -19.25 12.29
C TYR A 77 -20.20 -19.96 11.20
N ILE A 78 -19.61 -20.18 10.02
CA ILE A 78 -20.34 -20.71 8.85
C ILE A 78 -20.97 -22.08 9.09
N GLU A 79 -20.37 -22.95 9.92
CA GLU A 79 -20.90 -24.29 10.23
C GLU A 79 -22.30 -24.22 10.85
N LYS A 80 -22.61 -23.12 11.52
CA LYS A 80 -23.87 -22.92 12.26
C LYS A 80 -24.95 -22.22 11.42
N THR A 81 -24.70 -21.99 10.14
CA THR A 81 -25.60 -21.26 9.24
C THR A 81 -26.24 -22.17 8.20
N ASP A 82 -27.39 -21.77 7.66
CA ASP A 82 -28.04 -22.48 6.54
C ASP A 82 -27.17 -22.52 5.29
N SER A 83 -26.29 -21.52 5.11
CA SER A 83 -25.33 -21.41 4.03
C SER A 83 -24.33 -22.59 4.00
N PHE A 84 -24.14 -23.31 5.12
CA PHE A 84 -23.27 -24.48 5.18
C PHE A 84 -23.70 -25.62 4.24
N ARG A 85 -24.97 -25.66 3.80
CA ARG A 85 -25.45 -26.62 2.79
C ARG A 85 -24.72 -26.51 1.44
N CYS A 86 -24.07 -25.38 1.17
CA CYS A 86 -23.28 -25.14 -0.03
C CYS A 86 -21.86 -25.71 0.07
N GLN A 87 -21.45 -26.25 1.22
CA GLN A 87 -20.13 -26.82 1.41
C GLN A 87 -19.96 -28.05 0.50
N GLY A 88 -18.86 -28.07 -0.26
CA GLY A 88 -18.49 -29.15 -1.16
C GLY A 88 -19.49 -29.41 -2.29
N GLN A 89 -20.21 -28.38 -2.77
CA GLN A 89 -21.27 -28.53 -3.77
C GLN A 89 -20.87 -28.13 -5.20
N TYR A 90 -19.70 -27.53 -5.40
CA TYR A 90 -19.33 -26.93 -6.68
C TYR A 90 -17.90 -27.28 -7.12
N PRO A 91 -17.68 -27.52 -8.43
CA PRO A 91 -16.33 -27.49 -8.97
C PRO A 91 -15.74 -26.09 -8.82
N VAL A 92 -14.48 -26.01 -8.40
CA VAL A 92 -13.77 -24.75 -8.16
C VAL A 92 -12.57 -24.65 -9.09
N ILE A 93 -12.45 -23.52 -9.78
CA ILE A 93 -11.22 -23.12 -10.47
C ILE A 93 -10.57 -22.05 -9.61
N TYR A 94 -9.38 -22.31 -9.08
CA TYR A 94 -8.59 -21.34 -8.32
C TYR A 94 -7.28 -21.03 -9.03
N ILE A 95 -7.06 -19.76 -9.36
CA ILE A 95 -5.83 -19.31 -10.01
C ILE A 95 -5.32 -18.04 -9.33
N SER A 96 -4.01 -17.96 -9.09
CA SER A 96 -3.36 -16.80 -8.51
C SER A 96 -2.39 -16.21 -9.52
N LEU A 97 -2.55 -14.93 -9.88
CA LEU A 97 -1.67 -14.25 -10.85
C LEU A 97 -0.47 -13.56 -10.20
N LYS A 98 -0.25 -13.77 -8.89
CA LYS A 98 0.82 -13.16 -8.08
C LYS A 98 2.23 -13.31 -8.65
N ASP A 99 2.50 -14.43 -9.33
CA ASP A 99 3.83 -14.76 -9.83
C ASP A 99 4.07 -14.18 -11.24
N LEU A 100 3.05 -13.58 -11.86
CA LEU A 100 3.16 -12.89 -13.15
C LEU A 100 3.75 -11.47 -13.01
N LYS A 101 4.86 -11.37 -12.27
CA LYS A 101 5.65 -10.14 -12.06
C LYS A 101 6.96 -10.18 -12.85
N LEU A 102 6.83 -10.16 -14.17
CA LEU A 102 7.95 -10.26 -15.13
C LEU A 102 8.27 -8.89 -15.73
N ASP A 103 9.43 -8.76 -16.38
CA ASP A 103 9.86 -7.51 -17.00
C ASP A 103 9.57 -7.42 -18.51
N SER A 104 9.00 -8.47 -19.11
CA SER A 104 8.57 -8.51 -20.50
C SER A 104 7.23 -9.21 -20.70
N PHE A 105 6.55 -8.88 -21.81
CA PHE A 105 5.27 -9.49 -22.17
C PHE A 105 5.44 -10.96 -22.56
N GLU A 106 6.50 -11.30 -23.28
CA GLU A 106 6.81 -12.66 -23.71
C GLU A 106 6.98 -13.60 -22.51
N GLU A 107 7.79 -13.21 -21.52
CA GLU A 107 7.96 -14.00 -20.29
C GLU A 107 6.67 -14.11 -19.49
N THR A 108 5.87 -13.03 -19.43
CA THR A 108 4.55 -13.06 -18.78
C THR A 108 3.63 -14.11 -19.41
N ILE A 109 3.64 -14.24 -20.74
CA ILE A 109 2.82 -15.22 -21.46
C ILE A 109 3.34 -16.66 -21.26
N GLU A 110 4.65 -16.87 -21.29
CA GLU A 110 5.22 -18.19 -21.02
C GLU A 110 4.93 -18.66 -19.59
N GLU A 111 5.03 -17.75 -18.61
CA GLU A 111 4.69 -18.08 -17.23
C GLU A 111 3.19 -18.32 -17.03
N LEU A 112 2.34 -17.58 -17.76
CA LEU A 112 0.91 -17.85 -17.78
C LEU A 112 0.60 -19.24 -18.39
N LYS A 113 1.31 -19.69 -19.43
CA LYS A 113 1.16 -21.05 -19.96
C LYS A 113 1.52 -22.10 -18.91
N ASN A 114 2.60 -21.89 -18.15
CA ASN A 114 2.99 -22.77 -17.05
C ASN A 114 1.86 -22.86 -16.00
N LEU A 115 1.38 -21.71 -15.53
CA LEU A 115 0.33 -21.62 -14.53
C LEU A 115 -0.98 -22.28 -14.98
N ILE A 116 -1.38 -22.07 -16.24
CA ILE A 116 -2.59 -22.68 -16.79
C ILE A 116 -2.41 -24.19 -16.98
N ALA A 117 -1.22 -24.66 -17.38
CA ALA A 117 -0.95 -26.10 -17.49
C ALA A 117 -1.02 -26.79 -16.11
N GLU A 118 -0.46 -26.19 -15.07
CA GLU A 118 -0.55 -26.69 -13.68
C GLU A 118 -2.00 -26.75 -13.19
N LEU A 119 -2.80 -25.71 -13.50
CA LEU A 119 -4.23 -25.71 -13.20
C LEU A 119 -4.97 -26.87 -13.90
N TYR A 120 -4.61 -27.21 -15.13
CA TYR A 120 -5.20 -28.34 -15.85
C TYR A 120 -4.74 -29.68 -15.27
N GLU A 121 -3.51 -29.77 -14.77
CA GLU A 121 -3.00 -30.96 -14.10
C GLU A 121 -3.81 -31.32 -12.84
N GLU A 122 -4.35 -30.32 -12.12
CA GLU A 122 -5.28 -30.54 -10.99
C GLU A 122 -6.58 -31.26 -11.38
N HIS A 123 -6.88 -31.38 -12.69
CA HIS A 123 -8.12 -31.95 -13.23
C HIS A 123 -7.87 -33.12 -14.19
N LEU A 124 -6.79 -33.88 -14.02
CA LEU A 124 -6.52 -35.06 -14.86
C LEU A 124 -7.58 -36.16 -14.75
N ASP A 125 -8.28 -36.22 -13.63
CA ASP A 125 -9.34 -37.18 -13.33
C ASP A 125 -10.52 -37.12 -14.32
N ILE A 126 -10.75 -35.97 -14.97
CA ILE A 126 -11.86 -35.82 -15.92
C ILE A 126 -11.47 -36.17 -17.36
N LEU A 127 -10.18 -36.39 -17.66
CA LEU A 127 -9.63 -36.52 -19.02
C LEU A 127 -10.25 -37.69 -19.81
N GLU A 128 -10.54 -38.80 -19.12
CA GLU A 128 -11.13 -40.00 -19.73
C GLU A 128 -12.58 -39.76 -20.20
N ASN A 129 -13.29 -38.82 -19.58
CA ASN A 129 -14.68 -38.51 -19.85
C ASN A 129 -14.85 -37.44 -20.95
N LEU A 130 -13.77 -36.84 -21.42
CA LEU A 130 -13.80 -35.85 -22.49
C LEU A 130 -14.00 -36.50 -23.88
N SER A 131 -14.72 -35.80 -24.75
CA SER A 131 -14.74 -36.11 -26.19
C SER A 131 -13.33 -36.01 -26.78
N SER A 132 -13.07 -36.68 -27.91
CA SER A 132 -11.76 -36.62 -28.58
C SER A 132 -11.32 -35.17 -28.85
N PHE A 133 -12.24 -34.34 -29.36
CA PHE A 133 -11.97 -32.93 -29.62
C PHE A 133 -11.59 -32.14 -28.35
N ASN A 134 -12.33 -32.32 -27.25
CA ASN A 134 -12.01 -31.63 -25.99
C ASN A 134 -10.69 -32.15 -25.39
N ARG A 135 -10.40 -33.45 -25.55
CA ARG A 135 -9.16 -34.07 -25.09
C ARG A 135 -7.94 -33.50 -25.81
N ASP A 136 -8.03 -33.24 -27.11
CA ASP A 136 -6.94 -32.63 -27.87
C ASP A 136 -6.62 -31.23 -27.36
N ILE A 137 -7.65 -30.38 -27.14
CA ILE A 137 -7.48 -29.04 -26.57
C ILE A 137 -6.89 -29.11 -25.16
N PHE A 138 -7.40 -30.01 -24.31
CA PHE A 138 -6.89 -30.22 -22.95
C PHE A 138 -5.40 -30.59 -22.97
N ASN A 139 -5.01 -31.51 -23.84
CA ASN A 139 -3.62 -31.93 -23.99
C ASN A 139 -2.71 -30.82 -24.53
N HIS A 140 -3.17 -29.99 -25.47
CA HIS A 140 -2.41 -28.83 -25.92
C HIS A 140 -2.08 -27.88 -24.75
N ILE A 141 -3.07 -27.61 -23.89
CA ILE A 141 -2.92 -26.77 -22.70
C ILE A 141 -1.96 -27.42 -21.70
N LEU A 142 -2.19 -28.68 -21.34
CA LEU A 142 -1.37 -29.43 -20.38
C LEU A 142 0.10 -29.50 -20.82
N THR A 143 0.36 -29.63 -22.12
CA THR A 143 1.72 -29.70 -22.70
C THR A 143 2.34 -28.34 -23.04
N ARG A 144 1.67 -27.22 -22.68
CA ARG A 144 2.14 -25.84 -22.94
C ARG A 144 2.30 -25.49 -24.43
N ASN A 145 1.67 -26.27 -25.32
CA ASN A 145 1.72 -26.09 -26.77
C ASN A 145 0.57 -25.20 -27.31
N THR A 146 -0.09 -24.46 -26.43
CA THR A 146 -1.23 -23.62 -26.81
C THR A 146 -0.84 -22.38 -27.59
N ASN A 147 -1.66 -22.04 -28.57
CA ASN A 147 -1.61 -20.71 -29.17
C ASN A 147 -2.30 -19.65 -28.28
N MET A 148 -2.17 -18.38 -28.64
CA MET A 148 -2.73 -17.25 -27.88
C MET A 148 -4.26 -17.27 -27.75
N VAL A 149 -4.97 -17.89 -28.71
CA VAL A 149 -6.44 -17.99 -28.68
C VAL A 149 -6.87 -19.09 -27.72
N GLU A 150 -6.20 -20.24 -27.73
CA GLU A 150 -6.43 -21.32 -26.76
C GLU A 150 -6.11 -20.84 -25.34
N LEU A 151 -4.95 -20.20 -25.13
CA LEU A 151 -4.56 -19.68 -23.82
C LEU A 151 -5.58 -18.65 -23.30
N ARG A 152 -6.04 -17.73 -24.16
CA ARG A 152 -7.06 -16.74 -23.83
C ARG A 152 -8.39 -17.36 -23.37
N ASN A 153 -8.79 -18.48 -23.95
CA ASN A 153 -10.06 -19.15 -23.65
C ASN A 153 -9.91 -20.32 -22.67
N SER A 154 -8.71 -20.58 -22.16
CA SER A 154 -8.39 -21.74 -21.34
C SER A 154 -9.27 -21.84 -20.09
N LEU A 155 -9.51 -20.76 -19.35
CA LEU A 155 -10.36 -20.80 -18.16
C LEU A 155 -11.85 -21.04 -18.50
N LYS A 156 -12.32 -20.49 -19.62
CA LYS A 156 -13.69 -20.74 -20.12
C LYS A 156 -13.86 -22.20 -20.54
N PHE A 157 -12.87 -22.74 -21.26
CA PHE A 157 -12.86 -24.14 -21.66
C PHE A 157 -12.87 -25.07 -20.45
N LEU A 158 -12.04 -24.79 -19.45
CA LEU A 158 -12.02 -25.54 -18.19
C LEU A 158 -13.38 -25.47 -17.47
N SER A 159 -14.00 -24.29 -17.44
CA SER A 159 -15.33 -24.12 -16.83
C SER A 159 -16.39 -25.00 -17.49
N LYS A 160 -16.35 -25.09 -18.83
CA LYS A 160 -17.26 -25.94 -19.61
C LYS A 160 -17.08 -27.41 -19.28
N ILE A 161 -15.86 -27.93 -19.37
CA ILE A 161 -15.61 -29.36 -19.19
C ILE A 161 -15.89 -29.82 -17.74
N LEU A 162 -15.64 -28.96 -16.75
CA LEU A 162 -16.02 -29.23 -15.36
C LEU A 162 -17.54 -29.22 -15.17
N LYS A 163 -18.26 -28.30 -15.82
CA LYS A 163 -19.73 -28.31 -15.82
C LYS A 163 -20.30 -29.59 -16.43
N ASP A 164 -19.75 -30.01 -17.57
CA ASP A 164 -20.16 -31.23 -18.27
C ASP A 164 -19.92 -32.48 -17.40
N TYR A 165 -18.80 -32.54 -16.68
CA TYR A 165 -18.45 -33.66 -15.81
C TYR A 165 -19.27 -33.70 -14.50
N TYR A 166 -19.33 -32.59 -13.76
CA TYR A 166 -19.94 -32.54 -12.43
C TYR A 166 -21.45 -32.20 -12.46
N GLY A 167 -21.99 -31.76 -13.61
CA GLY A 167 -23.37 -31.28 -13.72
C GLY A 167 -23.65 -29.96 -13.00
N LYS A 168 -22.63 -29.33 -12.39
CA LYS A 168 -22.71 -28.11 -11.57
C LYS A 168 -21.92 -26.97 -12.20
N ASN A 169 -22.47 -25.76 -12.13
CA ASN A 169 -21.74 -24.57 -12.58
C ASN A 169 -20.51 -24.34 -11.68
N VAL A 170 -19.50 -23.69 -12.21
CA VAL A 170 -18.18 -23.56 -11.59
C VAL A 170 -18.07 -22.28 -10.76
N ILE A 171 -17.40 -22.38 -9.60
CA ILE A 171 -16.95 -21.21 -8.85
C ILE A 171 -15.54 -20.86 -9.34
N LEU A 172 -15.36 -19.68 -9.93
CA LEU A 172 -14.06 -19.19 -10.38
C LEU A 172 -13.48 -18.22 -9.36
N ILE A 173 -12.25 -18.45 -8.92
CA ILE A 173 -11.52 -17.59 -7.99
C ILE A 173 -10.21 -17.16 -8.65
N ILE A 174 -10.02 -15.85 -8.82
CA ILE A 174 -8.81 -15.25 -9.38
C ILE A 174 -8.17 -14.34 -8.33
N ASP A 175 -7.06 -14.77 -7.75
CA ASP A 175 -6.31 -13.98 -6.76
C ASP A 175 -5.24 -13.11 -7.43
N GLU A 176 -5.06 -11.89 -6.92
CA GLU A 176 -4.09 -10.89 -7.38
C GLU A 176 -4.14 -10.61 -8.90
N TYR A 177 -5.35 -10.39 -9.42
CA TYR A 177 -5.62 -10.21 -10.87
C TYR A 177 -4.84 -9.05 -11.51
N ASP A 178 -4.49 -8.04 -10.71
CA ASP A 178 -3.86 -6.79 -11.14
C ASP A 178 -2.34 -6.88 -11.23
N THR A 179 -1.70 -7.90 -10.64
CA THR A 179 -0.25 -8.09 -10.65
C THR A 179 0.39 -8.03 -12.04
N PRO A 180 -0.04 -8.81 -13.06
CA PRO A 180 0.56 -8.74 -14.39
C PRO A 180 0.41 -7.36 -15.05
N ILE A 181 -0.65 -6.63 -14.71
CA ILE A 181 -0.92 -5.31 -15.28
C ILE A 181 -0.03 -4.25 -14.62
N VAL A 182 0.16 -4.34 -13.31
CA VAL A 182 1.07 -3.48 -12.56
C VAL A 182 2.51 -3.71 -13.02
N SER A 183 2.91 -4.97 -13.21
CA SER A 183 4.23 -5.31 -13.76
C SER A 183 4.43 -4.73 -15.17
N ALA A 184 3.43 -4.91 -16.04
CA ALA A 184 3.45 -4.34 -17.38
C ALA A 184 3.59 -2.81 -17.40
N TYR A 185 2.96 -2.13 -16.46
CA TYR A 185 3.14 -0.69 -16.29
C TYR A 185 4.52 -0.31 -15.74
N GLU A 186 5.05 -1.08 -14.80
CA GLU A 186 6.38 -0.87 -14.21
C GLU A 186 7.49 -0.97 -15.27
N TYR A 187 7.41 -1.96 -16.15
CA TYR A 187 8.45 -2.27 -17.13
C TYR A 187 8.14 -1.80 -18.56
N GLY A 188 6.96 -1.22 -18.80
CA GLY A 188 6.65 -0.50 -20.05
C GLY A 188 6.01 -1.31 -21.18
N TYR A 189 5.37 -2.44 -20.88
CA TYR A 189 4.64 -3.31 -21.82
C TYR A 189 3.12 -3.35 -21.56
N TYR A 190 2.56 -2.26 -21.03
CA TYR A 190 1.17 -2.17 -20.58
C TYR A 190 0.14 -2.42 -21.68
N GLU A 191 0.36 -1.91 -22.89
CA GLU A 191 -0.61 -2.04 -24.00
C GLU A 191 -0.75 -3.49 -24.47
N GLU A 192 0.37 -4.21 -24.54
CA GLU A 192 0.43 -5.63 -24.86
C GLU A 192 -0.30 -6.46 -23.79
N ALA A 193 -0.02 -6.19 -22.52
CA ALA A 193 -0.67 -6.87 -21.40
C ALA A 193 -2.19 -6.65 -21.40
N ILE A 194 -2.66 -5.41 -21.55
CA ILE A 194 -4.09 -5.11 -21.60
C ILE A 194 -4.79 -5.75 -22.80
N THR A 195 -4.13 -5.78 -23.96
CA THR A 195 -4.65 -6.42 -25.18
C THR A 195 -4.90 -7.93 -24.97
N PHE A 196 -4.11 -8.58 -24.12
CA PHE A 196 -4.28 -9.99 -23.78
C PHE A 196 -5.21 -10.23 -22.57
N PHE A 197 -4.95 -9.59 -21.42
CA PHE A 197 -5.64 -9.89 -20.17
C PHE A 197 -7.10 -9.45 -20.16
N ARG A 198 -7.45 -8.39 -20.88
CA ARG A 198 -8.86 -7.96 -21.02
C ARG A 198 -9.72 -9.08 -21.62
N PRO A 199 -9.44 -9.60 -22.84
CA PRO A 199 -10.26 -10.66 -23.40
C PRO A 199 -10.06 -12.01 -22.69
N PHE A 200 -8.90 -12.29 -22.08
CA PHE A 200 -8.71 -13.46 -21.21
C PHE A 200 -9.71 -13.49 -20.06
N LEU A 201 -9.77 -12.41 -19.26
CA LEU A 201 -10.71 -12.31 -18.14
C LEU A 201 -12.17 -12.20 -18.61
N SER A 202 -12.42 -11.41 -19.68
CA SER A 202 -13.77 -11.26 -20.25
C SER A 202 -14.34 -12.57 -20.77
N SER A 203 -13.51 -13.47 -21.32
CA SER A 203 -13.98 -14.74 -21.88
C SER A 203 -14.67 -15.63 -20.84
N VAL A 204 -14.21 -15.59 -19.58
CA VAL A 204 -14.66 -16.50 -18.52
C VAL A 204 -15.59 -15.84 -17.51
N LEU A 205 -15.45 -14.52 -17.26
CA LEU A 205 -16.24 -13.81 -16.26
C LEU A 205 -17.51 -13.16 -16.80
N LYS A 206 -17.61 -12.97 -18.11
CA LYS A 206 -18.76 -12.33 -18.76
C LYS A 206 -19.46 -13.31 -19.69
N ASP A 207 -20.79 -13.37 -19.59
CA ASP A 207 -21.68 -14.19 -20.43
C ASP A 207 -21.24 -15.69 -20.50
N ASN A 208 -20.64 -16.20 -19.42
CA ASN A 208 -20.24 -17.59 -19.30
C ASN A 208 -21.32 -18.39 -18.58
N GLU A 209 -22.14 -19.11 -19.34
CA GLU A 209 -23.25 -19.93 -18.82
C GLU A 209 -22.80 -21.06 -17.86
N TYR A 210 -21.51 -21.44 -17.91
CA TYR A 210 -20.94 -22.48 -17.06
C TYR A 210 -20.53 -21.94 -15.67
N LEU A 211 -20.55 -20.62 -15.47
CA LEU A 211 -20.13 -19.98 -14.24
C LEU A 211 -21.29 -19.91 -13.23
N GLN A 212 -21.03 -20.29 -11.98
CA GLN A 212 -21.93 -20.09 -10.85
C GLN A 212 -21.68 -18.72 -10.24
N MET A 213 -20.41 -18.35 -10.10
CA MET A 213 -19.95 -17.07 -9.58
C MET A 213 -18.46 -16.89 -9.89
N GLY A 214 -18.04 -15.65 -10.13
CA GLY A 214 -16.62 -15.26 -10.17
C GLY A 214 -16.25 -14.45 -8.94
N VAL A 215 -15.09 -14.72 -8.33
CA VAL A 215 -14.53 -13.91 -7.25
C VAL A 215 -13.10 -13.52 -7.60
N MET A 216 -12.82 -12.23 -7.57
CA MET A 216 -11.51 -11.68 -7.87
C MET A 216 -10.99 -10.88 -6.70
N THR A 217 -9.67 -10.86 -6.51
CA THR A 217 -9.02 -9.91 -5.60
C THR A 217 -7.84 -9.22 -6.23
N GLY A 218 -7.59 -7.99 -5.81
CA GLY A 218 -6.41 -7.21 -6.18
C GLY A 218 -6.19 -6.04 -5.22
N ILE A 219 -5.23 -5.18 -5.53
CA ILE A 219 -4.99 -3.93 -4.81
C ILE A 219 -5.69 -2.78 -5.53
N LEU A 220 -5.54 -2.72 -6.85
CA LEU A 220 -5.98 -1.62 -7.69
C LEU A 220 -7.22 -1.96 -8.51
N ARG A 221 -7.92 -0.91 -8.96
CA ARG A 221 -8.97 -1.00 -9.98
C ARG A 221 -8.40 -0.53 -11.31
N VAL A 222 -7.94 -1.44 -12.17
CA VAL A 222 -7.29 -1.07 -13.44
C VAL A 222 -8.31 -0.87 -14.56
N ALA A 223 -8.87 0.33 -14.71
CA ALA A 223 -10.10 0.55 -15.49
C ALA A 223 -10.05 1.45 -16.76
N LYS A 224 -8.92 2.08 -17.17
CA LYS A 224 -8.98 3.09 -18.25
C LYS A 224 -9.09 2.41 -19.59
N GLU A 225 -10.25 2.49 -20.24
CA GLU A 225 -10.54 1.82 -21.52
C GLU A 225 -9.96 0.39 -21.55
N GLY A 226 -9.86 -0.27 -20.39
CA GLY A 226 -8.92 -1.36 -20.10
C GLY A 226 -9.64 -2.67 -19.88
N ILE A 227 -9.31 -3.41 -18.81
CA ILE A 227 -9.95 -4.70 -18.52
C ILE A 227 -11.46 -4.56 -18.29
N PHE A 228 -11.90 -3.53 -17.56
CA PHE A 228 -13.32 -3.34 -17.21
C PHE A 228 -14.20 -2.91 -18.38
N SER A 229 -13.65 -2.41 -19.49
CA SER A 229 -14.47 -2.14 -20.67
C SER A 229 -15.04 -3.44 -21.26
N GLY A 230 -14.34 -4.57 -21.05
CA GLY A 230 -14.81 -5.91 -21.39
C GLY A 230 -15.66 -6.56 -20.29
N LEU A 231 -15.55 -6.09 -19.04
CA LEU A 231 -16.15 -6.67 -17.82
C LEU A 231 -17.13 -5.71 -17.12
N ASN A 232 -18.11 -5.20 -17.86
CA ASN A 232 -19.13 -4.30 -17.32
C ASN A 232 -20.17 -4.97 -16.39
N ASN A 233 -20.03 -6.27 -16.12
CA ASN A 233 -20.87 -7.06 -15.22
C ASN A 233 -20.27 -7.25 -13.81
N LEU A 234 -19.07 -6.72 -13.55
CA LEU A 234 -18.40 -6.86 -12.25
C LEU A 234 -19.02 -5.97 -11.18
N SER A 235 -19.35 -6.57 -10.02
CA SER A 235 -19.64 -5.84 -8.78
C SER A 235 -18.32 -5.58 -8.06
N VAL A 236 -17.89 -4.31 -8.03
CA VAL A 236 -16.59 -3.91 -7.48
C VAL A 236 -16.78 -3.36 -6.07
N TYR A 237 -16.08 -3.95 -5.11
CA TYR A 237 -16.07 -3.57 -3.69
C TYR A 237 -14.68 -3.12 -3.28
N THR A 238 -14.55 -1.84 -3.01
CA THR A 238 -13.30 -1.18 -2.63
C THR A 238 -13.26 -0.87 -1.14
N ILE A 239 -12.18 -0.24 -0.65
CA ILE A 239 -12.13 0.26 0.74
C ILE A 239 -13.10 1.41 1.00
N LEU A 240 -13.75 1.95 -0.03
CA LEU A 240 -14.72 3.06 0.09
C LEU A 240 -16.16 2.59 0.24
N ASP A 241 -16.38 1.28 0.29
CA ASP A 241 -17.69 0.66 0.30
C ASP A 241 -17.91 -0.05 1.64
N ASN A 242 -19.10 0.12 2.22
CA ASN A 242 -19.44 -0.47 3.52
C ASN A 242 -19.60 -1.99 3.44
N ASP A 243 -20.06 -2.47 2.30
CA ASP A 243 -20.15 -3.89 2.01
C ASP A 243 -18.75 -4.52 2.08
N TYR A 244 -18.65 -5.63 2.82
CA TYR A 244 -17.41 -6.39 2.98
C TYR A 244 -16.24 -5.62 3.64
N SER A 245 -16.52 -4.54 4.37
CA SER A 245 -15.51 -3.74 5.06
C SER A 245 -14.74 -4.54 6.13
N GLU A 246 -15.42 -5.39 6.90
CA GLU A 246 -14.84 -6.13 8.04
C GLU A 246 -14.20 -7.49 7.68
N PHE A 247 -14.39 -7.99 6.45
CA PHE A 247 -13.90 -9.33 6.06
C PHE A 247 -12.42 -9.35 5.67
N PHE A 248 -11.84 -8.19 5.38
CA PHE A 248 -10.44 -8.06 5.00
C PHE A 248 -9.72 -7.15 6.00
N GLY A 249 -8.95 -7.77 6.90
CA GLY A 249 -8.38 -7.08 8.06
C GLY A 249 -8.96 -7.58 9.37
N LEU A 250 -8.57 -6.94 10.48
CA LEU A 250 -9.06 -7.27 11.82
C LEU A 250 -9.83 -6.09 12.38
N THR A 251 -10.97 -6.36 13.01
CA THR A 251 -11.72 -5.38 13.80
C THR A 251 -11.04 -5.17 15.16
N GLU A 252 -11.35 -4.07 15.84
CA GLU A 252 -10.88 -3.80 17.19
C GLU A 252 -11.16 -4.95 18.17
N MET A 253 -12.39 -5.47 18.16
CA MET A 253 -12.80 -6.59 19.03
C MET A 253 -11.95 -7.84 18.79
N GLU A 254 -11.59 -8.12 17.53
CA GLU A 254 -10.72 -9.24 17.20
C GLU A 254 -9.30 -9.03 17.71
N VAL A 255 -8.76 -7.81 17.62
CA VAL A 255 -7.45 -7.46 18.15
C VAL A 255 -7.45 -7.58 19.67
N GLU A 256 -8.39 -6.96 20.38
CA GLU A 256 -8.53 -7.04 21.85
C GLU A 256 -8.60 -8.48 22.34
N LYS A 257 -9.41 -9.31 21.67
CA LYS A 257 -9.50 -10.74 21.97
C LYS A 257 -8.14 -11.42 21.80
N SER A 258 -7.41 -11.13 20.73
CA SER A 258 -6.08 -11.71 20.51
C SER A 258 -5.07 -11.27 21.57
N LEU A 259 -5.12 -10.03 22.06
CA LEU A 259 -4.24 -9.59 23.16
C LEU A 259 -4.54 -10.38 24.44
N THR A 260 -5.83 -10.64 24.71
CA THR A 260 -6.26 -11.46 25.85
C THR A 260 -5.80 -12.91 25.71
N ASP A 261 -6.03 -13.53 24.54
CA ASP A 261 -5.70 -14.93 24.27
C ASP A 261 -4.19 -15.22 24.36
N TYR A 262 -3.35 -14.21 24.05
CA TYR A 262 -1.89 -14.30 24.13
C TYR A 262 -1.28 -13.65 25.39
N GLN A 263 -2.12 -13.16 26.31
CA GLN A 263 -1.71 -12.52 27.58
C GLN A 263 -0.71 -11.37 27.36
N MET A 264 -1.04 -10.47 26.43
CA MET A 264 -0.21 -9.31 26.09
C MET A 264 -0.42 -8.20 27.12
N ASP A 265 0.66 -7.77 27.77
CA ASP A 265 0.66 -6.66 28.74
C ASP A 265 0.90 -5.31 28.02
N TYR A 266 -0.06 -4.92 27.18
CA TYR A 266 -0.05 -3.65 26.46
C TYR A 266 -1.41 -2.97 26.59
N ARG A 267 -1.43 -1.64 26.68
CA ARG A 267 -2.68 -0.88 26.60
C ARG A 267 -3.14 -0.86 25.15
N MET A 268 -4.45 -0.97 24.94
CA MET A 268 -5.02 -0.94 23.60
C MET A 268 -4.68 0.36 22.86
N ASP A 269 -4.62 1.51 23.56
CA ASP A 269 -4.21 2.79 22.99
C ASP A 269 -2.80 2.77 22.38
N ASP A 270 -1.87 2.03 23.00
CA ASP A 270 -0.50 1.91 22.47
C ASP A 270 -0.48 1.04 21.21
N VAL A 271 -1.33 0.00 21.14
CA VAL A 271 -1.52 -0.85 19.94
C VAL A 271 -2.20 -0.06 18.82
N LYS A 272 -3.20 0.77 19.17
CA LYS A 272 -3.92 1.65 18.25
C LYS A 272 -2.98 2.63 17.55
N GLU A 273 -2.13 3.33 18.31
CA GLU A 273 -1.17 4.29 17.75
C GLU A 273 -0.27 3.67 16.66
N TRP A 274 0.05 2.38 16.80
CA TRP A 274 0.92 1.65 15.87
C TRP A 274 0.20 1.02 14.69
N TYR A 275 -0.96 0.39 14.91
CA TYR A 275 -1.54 -0.55 13.95
C TYR A 275 -2.99 -0.28 13.54
N ASP A 276 -3.69 0.61 14.24
CA ASP A 276 -5.05 1.04 13.87
C ASP A 276 -5.02 2.10 12.76
N GLY A 277 -6.17 2.51 12.26
CA GLY A 277 -6.33 3.71 11.44
C GLY A 277 -6.70 3.44 10.00
N TYR A 278 -6.95 2.19 9.58
CA TYR A 278 -7.51 1.95 8.24
C TYR A 278 -9.03 2.03 8.28
N GLN A 279 -9.58 3.09 7.68
CA GLN A 279 -11.02 3.26 7.50
C GLN A 279 -11.50 2.56 6.22
N PHE A 280 -12.20 1.43 6.36
CA PHE A 280 -12.85 0.72 5.25
C PHE A 280 -14.36 0.93 5.33
N GLY A 281 -14.93 1.73 4.43
CA GLY A 281 -16.30 2.21 4.59
C GLY A 281 -16.45 2.90 5.95
N ASP A 282 -17.38 2.41 6.77
CA ASP A 282 -17.61 2.90 8.13
C ASP A 282 -16.86 2.09 9.21
N SER A 283 -16.02 1.12 8.84
CA SER A 283 -15.33 0.21 9.75
C SER A 283 -13.86 0.58 9.95
N GLU A 284 -13.43 0.65 11.21
CA GLU A 284 -12.02 0.77 11.60
C GLU A 284 -11.35 -0.61 11.60
N ILE A 285 -10.28 -0.74 10.83
CA ILE A 285 -9.64 -2.01 10.53
C ILE A 285 -8.13 -1.93 10.81
N TYR A 286 -7.60 -3.01 11.37
CA TYR A 286 -6.19 -3.22 11.63
C TYR A 286 -5.57 -4.12 10.57
N ASN A 287 -4.31 -3.87 10.24
CA ASN A 287 -3.57 -4.73 9.33
C ASN A 287 -3.24 -6.10 10.00
N PRO A 288 -3.71 -7.24 9.45
CA PRO A 288 -3.48 -8.56 10.05
C PRO A 288 -2.00 -8.92 10.18
N TRP A 289 -1.18 -8.56 9.18
CA TRP A 289 0.24 -8.87 9.22
C TRP A 289 0.97 -8.13 10.34
N SER A 290 0.69 -6.85 10.56
CA SER A 290 1.29 -6.12 11.68
C SER A 290 0.86 -6.69 13.02
N ILE A 291 -0.43 -6.99 13.20
CA ILE A 291 -0.95 -7.59 14.44
C ILE A 291 -0.35 -8.98 14.70
N LEU A 292 -0.30 -9.85 13.69
CA LEU A 292 0.28 -11.20 13.85
C LEU A 292 1.77 -11.13 14.23
N ASN A 293 2.54 -10.24 13.60
CA ASN A 293 3.94 -10.04 13.95
C ASN A 293 4.10 -9.47 15.36
N PHE A 294 3.28 -8.49 15.74
CA PHE A 294 3.27 -7.93 17.09
C PHE A 294 2.96 -8.99 18.16
N LEU A 295 1.95 -9.83 17.95
CA LEU A 295 1.63 -10.93 18.86
C LEU A 295 2.80 -11.92 19.03
N SER A 296 3.59 -12.12 17.97
CA SER A 296 4.72 -13.05 17.96
C SER A 296 5.97 -12.46 18.61
N SER A 297 6.33 -11.24 18.23
CA SER A 297 7.51 -10.52 18.73
C SER A 297 7.33 -9.97 20.13
N LYS A 298 6.07 -9.68 20.51
CA LYS A 298 5.65 -8.93 21.68
C LYS A 298 6.24 -7.51 21.76
N LYS A 299 6.47 -6.87 20.61
CA LYS A 299 7.05 -5.52 20.53
C LYS A 299 6.26 -4.63 19.58
N LEU A 300 6.03 -3.39 20.01
CA LEU A 300 5.47 -2.34 19.16
C LEU A 300 6.57 -1.76 18.25
N GLU A 301 6.60 -2.20 16.99
CA GLU A 301 7.53 -1.75 15.94
C GLU A 301 6.90 -1.95 14.54
N SER A 302 7.63 -1.56 13.49
CA SER A 302 7.17 -1.66 12.09
C SER A 302 7.38 -3.07 11.50
N TYR A 303 6.34 -3.63 10.86
CA TYR A 303 6.25 -5.00 10.31
C TYR A 303 5.75 -5.11 8.86
N TRP A 304 4.76 -4.32 8.45
CA TRP A 304 4.08 -4.23 7.15
C TRP A 304 5.03 -4.02 5.97
N ILE A 305 6.17 -3.37 6.21
CA ILE A 305 6.90 -2.65 5.16
C ILE A 305 8.21 -3.34 4.74
N ASN A 306 8.68 -4.32 5.51
CA ASN A 306 9.87 -5.09 5.15
C ASN A 306 9.61 -6.13 4.05
N THR A 307 8.42 -6.12 3.42
CA THR A 307 8.06 -7.04 2.34
C THR A 307 7.93 -6.25 1.04
N SER A 308 8.94 -6.34 0.18
CA SER A 308 9.03 -5.84 -1.21
C SER A 308 7.69 -5.78 -1.95
N ASP A 309 7.34 -4.79 -2.77
CA ASP A 309 8.08 -3.79 -3.50
C ASP A 309 7.40 -2.41 -3.45
N ASN A 310 8.18 -1.41 -3.03
CA ASN A 310 7.78 -0.02 -2.86
C ASN A 310 8.06 0.80 -4.13
N TYR A 311 8.15 0.15 -5.30
CA TYR A 311 8.53 0.79 -6.56
C TYR A 311 7.62 1.98 -6.88
N LEU A 312 6.31 1.81 -6.75
CA LEU A 312 5.34 2.87 -7.04
C LEU A 312 5.56 4.11 -6.15
N ILE A 313 5.84 3.93 -4.86
CA ILE A 313 6.19 5.06 -3.97
C ILE A 313 7.51 5.67 -4.39
N LYS A 314 8.54 4.86 -4.62
CA LYS A 314 9.85 5.38 -5.03
C LYS A 314 9.75 6.17 -6.33
N LYS A 315 8.93 5.71 -7.29
CA LYS A 315 8.65 6.40 -8.55
C LYS A 315 7.86 7.68 -8.34
N ILE A 316 6.87 7.68 -7.44
CA ILE A 316 6.12 8.89 -7.05
C ILE A 316 7.08 9.91 -6.45
N LEU A 317 7.89 9.52 -5.45
CA LEU A 317 8.87 10.39 -4.80
C LEU A 317 9.90 10.92 -5.82
N ASN A 318 10.48 10.05 -6.64
CA ASN A 318 11.51 10.44 -7.61
C ASN A 318 10.99 11.37 -8.72
N ASN A 319 9.69 11.37 -9.02
CA ASN A 319 9.08 12.23 -10.03
C ASN A 319 8.14 13.31 -9.41
N SER A 320 8.28 13.57 -8.11
CA SER A 320 7.44 14.54 -7.40
C SER A 320 7.78 15.97 -7.78
N ASP A 321 6.76 16.80 -7.98
CA ASP A 321 6.92 18.25 -8.07
C ASP A 321 6.75 18.94 -6.71
N ASP A 322 7.05 20.23 -6.66
CA ASP A 322 7.02 21.02 -5.41
C ASP A 322 5.69 20.91 -4.65
N ILE A 323 4.57 20.82 -5.37
CA ILE A 323 3.23 20.74 -4.79
C ILE A 323 3.05 19.39 -4.08
N LEU A 324 3.44 18.29 -4.72
CA LEU A 324 3.32 16.97 -4.11
C LEU A 324 4.21 16.83 -2.87
N ILE A 325 5.41 17.43 -2.89
CA ILE A 325 6.31 17.46 -1.73
C ILE A 325 5.67 18.22 -0.55
N GLU A 326 5.03 19.37 -0.83
CA GLU A 326 4.32 20.16 0.18
C GLU A 326 3.12 19.40 0.78
N GLU A 327 2.35 18.71 -0.04
CA GLU A 327 1.23 17.89 0.42
C GLU A 327 1.72 16.69 1.26
N LEU A 328 2.76 15.98 0.81
CA LEU A 328 3.39 14.91 1.59
C LEU A 328 3.93 15.42 2.93
N ARG A 329 4.46 16.65 2.97
CA ARG A 329 4.91 17.30 4.21
C ARG A 329 3.76 17.53 5.19
N GLU A 330 2.63 18.04 4.72
CA GLU A 330 1.45 18.24 5.56
C GLU A 330 1.01 16.91 6.17
N LEU A 331 0.93 15.87 5.34
CA LEU A 331 0.60 14.50 5.76
C LEU A 331 1.56 13.96 6.83
N PHE A 332 2.89 14.15 6.66
CA PHE A 332 3.89 13.71 7.64
C PHE A 332 3.84 14.49 8.96
N ASN A 333 3.25 15.69 8.96
CA ASN A 333 2.97 16.43 10.18
C ASN A 333 1.60 16.09 10.79
N TYR A 334 1.03 14.93 10.42
CA TYR A 334 -0.29 14.47 10.85
C TYR A 334 -1.40 15.49 10.54
N GLN A 335 -1.21 16.31 9.49
CA GLN A 335 -2.26 17.15 8.95
C GLN A 335 -3.15 16.34 8.01
N PHE A 336 -4.34 16.88 7.76
CA PHE A 336 -5.30 16.30 6.83
C PHE A 336 -5.16 16.94 5.46
N LEU A 337 -5.32 16.13 4.41
CA LEU A 337 -5.32 16.58 3.02
C LEU A 337 -6.70 16.37 2.41
N GLU A 338 -7.34 17.43 1.92
CA GLU A 338 -8.57 17.27 1.14
C GLU A 338 -8.23 16.88 -0.31
N LYS A 339 -8.74 15.73 -0.75
CA LYS A 339 -8.54 15.21 -2.11
C LYS A 339 -9.84 14.65 -2.67
N SER A 340 -10.07 14.92 -3.95
CA SER A 340 -11.13 14.25 -4.72
C SER A 340 -10.63 12.87 -5.14
N ILE A 341 -11.37 11.84 -4.73
CA ILE A 341 -11.08 10.43 -5.00
C ILE A 341 -12.15 9.91 -5.95
N ASP A 342 -11.75 9.68 -7.19
CA ASP A 342 -12.64 9.09 -8.18
C ASP A 342 -12.66 7.57 -7.98
N LYS A 343 -13.79 7.04 -7.50
CA LYS A 343 -14.01 5.59 -7.31
C LYS A 343 -13.83 4.79 -8.61
N SER A 344 -14.04 5.44 -9.76
CA SER A 344 -13.94 4.86 -11.10
C SER A 344 -12.57 5.02 -11.75
N SER A 345 -11.64 5.70 -11.07
CA SER A 345 -10.31 5.93 -11.59
C SER A 345 -9.51 4.65 -11.77
N ASN A 346 -8.56 4.77 -12.68
CA ASN A 346 -7.88 3.68 -13.34
C ASN A 346 -6.46 3.46 -12.82
N MET A 347 -5.94 4.42 -12.04
CA MET A 347 -4.70 4.35 -11.24
C MET A 347 -3.47 3.82 -11.99
N VAL A 348 -3.36 4.15 -13.27
CA VAL A 348 -2.25 3.71 -14.13
C VAL A 348 -1.48 4.91 -14.68
N ASP A 349 -2.06 6.11 -14.81
CA ASP A 349 -1.31 7.27 -15.26
C ASP A 349 -0.72 8.05 -14.08
N LEU A 350 0.47 7.64 -13.62
CA LEU A 350 1.21 8.34 -12.55
C LEU A 350 1.62 9.78 -12.91
N ARG A 351 1.43 10.24 -14.15
CA ARG A 351 1.59 11.66 -14.51
C ARG A 351 0.41 12.50 -14.02
N ASN A 352 -0.72 11.88 -13.73
CA ASN A 352 -1.89 12.53 -13.17
C ASN A 352 -1.82 12.55 -11.64
N LYS A 353 -1.64 13.74 -11.07
CA LYS A 353 -1.55 13.93 -9.61
C LYS A 353 -2.74 13.38 -8.82
N LYS A 354 -3.95 13.37 -9.41
CA LYS A 354 -5.13 12.80 -8.76
C LYS A 354 -4.98 11.28 -8.56
N GLU A 355 -4.31 10.60 -9.49
CA GLU A 355 -4.10 9.15 -9.43
C GLU A 355 -3.05 8.78 -8.37
N ILE A 356 -2.12 9.67 -8.05
CA ILE A 356 -1.13 9.46 -6.97
C ILE A 356 -1.82 9.28 -5.63
N TRP A 357 -2.71 10.20 -5.25
CA TRP A 357 -3.41 10.14 -3.96
C TRP A 357 -4.33 8.93 -3.85
N GLN A 358 -4.97 8.55 -4.96
CA GLN A 358 -5.77 7.34 -5.03
C GLN A 358 -4.89 6.10 -4.86
N LEU A 359 -3.76 6.03 -5.56
CA LEU A 359 -2.82 4.93 -5.43
C LEU A 359 -2.33 4.78 -3.98
N LEU A 360 -1.96 5.88 -3.33
CA LEU A 360 -1.56 5.88 -1.92
C LEU A 360 -2.69 5.37 -1.01
N LEU A 361 -3.93 5.78 -1.27
CA LEU A 361 -5.10 5.37 -0.52
C LEU A 361 -5.39 3.86 -0.68
N PHE A 362 -5.53 3.36 -1.90
CA PHE A 362 -5.85 1.95 -2.16
C PHE A 362 -4.70 1.00 -1.84
N SER A 363 -3.46 1.50 -1.85
CA SER A 363 -2.29 0.72 -1.40
C SER A 363 -2.12 0.71 0.12
N GLY A 364 -2.92 1.47 0.88
CA GLY A 364 -2.89 1.47 2.35
C GLY A 364 -1.82 2.37 2.97
N TYR A 365 -1.36 3.40 2.25
CA TYR A 365 -0.39 4.38 2.75
C TYR A 365 -1.06 5.61 3.39
N VAL A 366 -2.28 5.92 2.96
CA VAL A 366 -3.16 6.91 3.58
C VAL A 366 -4.53 6.29 3.79
N THR A 367 -5.32 6.90 4.66
CA THR A 367 -6.68 6.49 4.97
C THR A 367 -7.62 7.69 4.93
N ILE A 368 -8.93 7.42 4.98
CA ILE A 368 -9.96 8.43 5.04
C ILE A 368 -10.26 8.74 6.51
N GLU A 369 -10.20 10.02 6.86
CA GLU A 369 -10.75 10.51 8.13
C GLU A 369 -12.25 10.71 8.01
N LYS A 370 -12.68 11.40 6.96
CA LYS A 370 -14.11 11.65 6.68
C LYS A 370 -14.33 12.04 5.24
N LYS A 371 -15.56 11.84 4.77
CA LYS A 371 -16.05 12.45 3.54
C LYS A 371 -16.27 13.96 3.76
N THR A 372 -15.89 14.79 2.80
CA THR A 372 -16.12 16.24 2.86
C THR A 372 -17.12 16.67 1.79
N GLU A 373 -17.83 17.78 2.04
CA GLU A 373 -18.84 18.32 1.13
C GLU A 373 -18.25 19.32 0.11
N THR A 374 -16.94 19.52 0.12
CA THR A 374 -16.24 20.53 -0.70
C THR A 374 -16.51 20.32 -2.20
N THR A 375 -16.44 19.08 -2.66
CA THR A 375 -16.83 18.65 -4.03
C THR A 375 -17.42 17.24 -3.98
N PRO A 376 -18.13 16.77 -5.02
CA PRO A 376 -18.48 15.36 -5.16
C PRO A 376 -17.23 14.48 -4.98
N ASP A 377 -17.39 13.42 -4.17
CA ASP A 377 -16.33 12.46 -3.84
C ASP A 377 -15.03 13.09 -3.32
N SER A 378 -15.17 14.14 -2.51
CA SER A 378 -14.07 14.72 -1.73
C SER A 378 -13.92 14.00 -0.39
N TYR A 379 -12.67 13.70 -0.03
CA TYR A 379 -12.32 13.03 1.20
C TYR A 379 -11.16 13.76 1.89
N SER A 380 -11.24 13.82 3.21
CA SER A 380 -10.13 14.24 4.06
C SER A 380 -9.25 13.03 4.33
N LEU A 381 -8.01 13.06 3.85
CA LEU A 381 -7.04 11.98 3.98
C LEU A 381 -6.05 12.26 5.10
N LYS A 382 -5.64 11.21 5.81
CA LYS A 382 -4.57 11.27 6.82
C LYS A 382 -3.59 10.11 6.64
N ILE A 383 -2.40 10.24 7.23
CA ILE A 383 -1.50 9.11 7.37
C ILE A 383 -2.13 8.07 8.29
N VAL A 384 -2.03 6.79 7.94
CA VAL A 384 -2.78 5.73 8.61
C VAL A 384 -2.39 5.63 10.08
N ASN A 385 -1.10 5.40 10.33
CA ASN A 385 -0.56 5.18 11.66
C ASN A 385 0.95 5.40 11.70
N LYS A 386 1.52 5.22 12.90
CA LYS A 386 2.94 5.38 13.18
C LYS A 386 3.82 4.45 12.35
N GLU A 387 3.32 3.26 12.03
CA GLU A 387 4.06 2.31 11.22
C GLU A 387 4.29 2.85 9.79
N VAL A 388 3.21 3.28 9.14
CA VAL A 388 3.27 3.87 7.79
C VAL A 388 4.06 5.18 7.79
N HIS A 389 3.88 6.00 8.82
CA HIS A 389 4.64 7.25 9.01
C HIS A 389 6.15 7.02 9.07
N ASN A 390 6.61 6.09 9.91
CA ASN A 390 8.04 5.78 10.03
C ASN A 390 8.65 5.31 8.70
N PHE A 391 7.89 4.58 7.89
CA PHE A 391 8.35 4.13 6.59
C PHE A 391 8.50 5.23 5.57
N PHE A 392 7.53 6.14 5.48
CA PHE A 392 7.67 7.28 4.58
C PHE A 392 8.90 8.10 4.94
N LYS A 393 9.11 8.34 6.24
CA LYS A 393 10.29 9.02 6.75
C LYS A 393 11.58 8.32 6.37
N LYS A 394 11.66 6.99 6.52
CA LYS A 394 12.83 6.21 6.10
C LYS A 394 13.03 6.23 4.59
N THR A 395 11.97 6.01 3.81
CA THR A 395 12.04 5.97 2.34
C THR A 395 12.42 7.31 1.75
N PHE A 396 11.94 8.41 2.32
CA PHE A 396 12.37 9.75 1.95
C PHE A 396 13.88 9.93 2.16
N ILE A 397 14.40 9.52 3.32
CA ILE A 397 15.84 9.55 3.59
C ILE A 397 16.60 8.71 2.56
N ASP A 398 16.20 7.46 2.35
CA ASP A 398 16.85 6.54 1.43
C ASP A 398 16.81 7.02 -0.04
N SER A 399 15.76 7.74 -0.43
CA SER A 399 15.56 8.16 -1.84
C SER A 399 16.26 9.48 -2.16
N TYR A 400 16.34 10.41 -1.21
CA TYR A 400 16.91 11.75 -1.44
C TYR A 400 18.32 11.93 -0.87
N LEU A 401 18.79 11.04 0.01
CA LEU A 401 20.09 11.17 0.68
C LEU A 401 20.98 9.96 0.36
N ALA A 402 22.15 10.23 -0.22
CA ALA A 402 23.09 9.18 -0.64
C ALA A 402 23.81 8.49 0.54
N ASP A 403 23.80 9.06 1.75
CA ASP A 403 24.50 8.52 2.93
C ASP A 403 23.74 8.80 4.25
N GLU A 404 23.07 7.76 4.76
CA GLU A 404 22.31 7.77 6.02
C GLU A 404 23.21 8.11 7.24
N SER A 405 24.48 7.69 7.22
CA SER A 405 25.42 7.94 8.30
C SER A 405 25.81 9.41 8.38
N LEU A 406 25.98 10.07 7.23
CA LEU A 406 26.22 11.51 7.16
C LEU A 406 25.01 12.31 7.61
N PHE A 407 23.81 11.89 7.18
CA PHE A 407 22.57 12.50 7.63
C PHE A 407 22.40 12.41 9.15
N THR A 408 22.63 11.23 9.72
CA THR A 408 22.57 11.01 11.18
C THR A 408 23.58 11.90 11.91
N LYS A 409 24.83 11.98 11.43
CA LYS A 409 25.86 12.89 11.99
C LYS A 409 25.45 14.36 11.91
N MET A 410 24.83 14.77 10.80
CA MET A 410 24.31 16.12 10.64
C MET A 410 23.26 16.43 11.71
N MET A 411 22.29 15.54 11.92
CA MET A 411 21.22 15.74 12.91
C MET A 411 21.73 15.72 14.36
N ILE A 412 22.66 14.81 14.69
CA ILE A 412 23.33 14.81 16.00
C ILE A 412 24.05 16.15 16.24
N SER A 413 24.78 16.64 15.24
CA SER A 413 25.49 17.92 15.33
C SER A 413 24.55 19.09 15.58
N LEU A 414 23.35 19.08 14.97
CA LEU A 414 22.32 20.09 15.24
C LEU A 414 21.86 20.05 16.70
N PHE A 415 21.59 18.86 17.25
CA PHE A 415 21.17 18.69 18.65
C PHE A 415 22.25 19.07 19.67
N GLU A 416 23.51 18.76 19.37
CA GLU A 416 24.66 19.14 20.18
C GLU A 416 25.04 20.63 20.03
N LYS A 417 24.32 21.37 19.17
CA LYS A 417 24.57 22.77 18.82
C LYS A 417 25.94 22.99 18.16
N ASN A 418 26.52 21.94 17.59
CA ASN A 418 27.76 21.98 16.83
C ASN A 418 27.45 22.33 15.37
N LEU A 419 27.12 23.60 15.11
CA LEU A 419 26.69 24.03 13.78
C LEU A 419 27.82 24.05 12.74
N GLU A 420 29.09 24.01 13.16
CA GLU A 420 30.22 23.78 12.26
C GLU A 420 30.24 22.34 11.72
N ALA A 421 30.01 21.35 12.58
CA ALA A 421 29.89 19.96 12.16
C ALA A 421 28.61 19.70 11.34
N PHE A 422 27.51 20.41 11.67
CA PHE A 422 26.29 20.44 10.86
C PHE A 422 26.58 20.96 9.44
N GLU A 423 27.22 22.14 9.30
CA GLU A 423 27.59 22.74 8.01
C GLU A 423 28.44 21.76 7.17
N LYS A 424 29.48 21.16 7.77
CA LYS A 424 30.36 20.20 7.08
C LYS A 424 29.62 18.96 6.60
N SER A 425 28.67 18.46 7.40
CA SER A 425 27.91 17.25 7.05
C SER A 425 26.91 17.56 5.94
N LEU A 426 26.17 18.66 6.05
CA LEU A 426 25.25 19.14 5.02
C LEU A 426 25.98 19.42 3.69
N GLN A 427 27.13 20.09 3.75
CA GLN A 427 27.99 20.35 2.59
C GLN A 427 28.36 19.06 1.84
N LYS A 428 28.70 17.99 2.56
CA LYS A 428 29.02 16.69 1.95
C LYS A 428 27.79 16.03 1.36
N ILE A 429 26.64 16.10 2.04
CA ILE A 429 25.37 15.55 1.52
C ILE A 429 25.00 16.25 0.20
N LEU A 430 25.11 17.58 0.14
CA LEU A 430 24.86 18.38 -1.06
C LEU A 430 25.77 17.96 -2.24
N LEU A 431 27.03 17.66 -1.95
CA LEU A 431 28.00 17.22 -2.97
C LEU A 431 27.69 15.82 -3.52
N LEU A 432 27.29 14.89 -2.64
CA LEU A 432 27.09 13.48 -2.98
C LEU A 432 25.72 13.17 -3.58
N SER A 433 24.67 13.86 -3.15
CA SER A 433 23.29 13.43 -3.40
C SER A 433 22.58 14.22 -4.50
N PHE A 434 23.14 15.34 -4.97
CA PHE A 434 22.46 16.24 -5.92
C PHE A 434 23.24 16.38 -7.22
N SER A 435 22.53 16.41 -8.36
CA SER A 435 23.10 16.74 -9.66
C SER A 435 23.45 18.23 -9.74
N TYR A 436 24.46 18.59 -10.55
CA TYR A 436 24.80 19.99 -10.81
C TYR A 436 23.71 20.73 -11.62
N TYR A 437 22.88 19.98 -12.36
CA TYR A 437 21.86 20.52 -13.27
C TYR A 437 20.46 20.65 -12.64
N ASP A 438 20.18 19.99 -11.50
CA ASP A 438 18.82 19.82 -10.95
C ASP A 438 18.44 20.78 -9.80
N GLY A 439 19.31 21.70 -9.37
CA GLY A 439 18.93 22.65 -8.32
C GLY A 439 20.00 23.64 -7.90
N GLY A 440 19.57 24.81 -7.41
CA GLY A 440 20.45 25.69 -6.63
C GLY A 440 20.52 27.17 -7.03
N LYS A 441 19.55 27.69 -7.78
CA LYS A 441 19.46 29.13 -8.08
C LYS A 441 18.42 29.88 -7.26
N GLU A 442 17.53 29.16 -6.58
CA GLU A 442 16.40 29.73 -5.83
C GLU A 442 16.40 29.24 -4.38
N GLU A 443 16.05 30.13 -3.45
CA GLU A 443 15.93 29.83 -2.01
C GLU A 443 14.91 28.72 -1.76
N LYS A 444 13.85 28.65 -2.56
CA LYS A 444 12.79 27.65 -2.48
C LYS A 444 13.30 26.20 -2.56
N PHE A 445 14.28 25.94 -3.44
CA PHE A 445 14.88 24.60 -3.57
C PHE A 445 15.55 24.17 -2.26
N TYR A 446 16.39 25.03 -1.69
CA TYR A 446 17.11 24.72 -0.44
C TYR A 446 16.17 24.67 0.76
N HIS A 447 15.15 25.52 0.77
CA HIS A 447 14.09 25.46 1.76
C HIS A 447 13.44 24.06 1.77
N ASN A 448 12.97 23.58 0.61
CA ASN A 448 12.32 22.26 0.50
C ASN A 448 13.26 21.12 0.90
N LEU A 449 14.53 21.22 0.52
CA LEU A 449 15.56 20.24 0.88
C LEU A 449 15.77 20.15 2.40
N ILE A 450 16.06 21.29 3.04
CA ILE A 450 16.32 21.33 4.48
C ILE A 450 15.06 20.98 5.26
N LEU A 451 13.89 21.40 4.80
CA LEU A 451 12.62 21.03 5.40
C LEU A 451 12.40 19.52 5.35
N GLY A 452 12.59 18.89 4.18
CA GLY A 452 12.49 17.43 4.03
C GLY A 452 13.44 16.68 4.96
N MET A 453 14.69 17.14 5.08
CA MET A 453 15.65 16.61 6.04
C MET A 453 15.16 16.75 7.49
N ILE A 454 14.67 17.93 7.87
CA ILE A 454 14.28 18.27 9.23
C ILE A 454 12.95 17.62 9.67
N LEU A 455 12.09 17.16 8.74
CA LEU A 455 10.95 16.30 9.06
C LEU A 455 11.36 15.04 9.83
N TYR A 456 12.63 14.63 9.75
CA TYR A 456 13.15 13.57 10.61
C TYR A 456 13.06 13.89 12.12
N LEU A 457 12.91 15.15 12.50
CA LEU A 457 12.90 15.60 13.89
C LEU A 457 11.49 15.70 14.47
N ASP A 458 10.45 15.34 13.72
CA ASP A 458 9.03 15.46 14.08
C ASP A 458 8.66 14.81 15.44
N ARG A 459 9.33 13.74 15.86
CA ARG A 459 9.09 13.11 17.18
C ARG A 459 9.47 14.02 18.34
N ARG A 460 10.48 14.88 18.18
CA ARG A 460 11.04 15.74 19.24
C ARG A 460 10.63 17.20 19.07
N TYR A 461 10.41 17.64 17.83
CA TYR A 461 10.06 19.00 17.47
C TYR A 461 8.76 19.04 16.67
N LYS A 462 7.94 20.04 16.92
CA LYS A 462 6.95 20.51 15.98
C LYS A 462 7.68 21.35 14.93
N VAL A 463 7.72 20.83 13.71
CA VAL A 463 8.34 21.51 12.55
C VAL A 463 7.31 22.46 11.96
N CYS A 464 7.64 23.74 11.86
CA CYS A 464 6.80 24.76 11.22
C CYS A 464 7.59 25.43 10.10
N SER A 465 6.96 25.70 8.97
CA SER A 465 7.58 26.37 7.82
C SER A 465 6.65 27.45 7.27
N ASN A 466 7.19 28.53 6.71
CA ASN A 466 6.45 29.59 6.01
C ASN A 466 5.27 30.19 6.81
N LYS A 467 5.37 30.25 8.14
CA LYS A 467 4.31 30.84 8.97
C LYS A 467 4.53 32.32 9.16
N GLU A 468 3.47 33.11 9.05
CA GLU A 468 3.49 34.53 9.37
C GLU A 468 3.59 34.73 10.89
N ILE A 469 4.63 35.43 11.33
CA ILE A 469 4.85 35.75 12.74
C ILE A 469 5.76 36.98 12.89
N GLY A 470 5.57 37.74 13.98
CA GLY A 470 6.32 38.98 14.17
C GLY A 470 5.96 39.99 13.08
N LEU A 471 6.94 40.40 12.28
CA LEU A 471 6.78 41.38 11.19
C LEU A 471 6.90 40.77 9.79
N GLY A 472 7.01 39.44 9.67
CA GLY A 472 7.18 38.77 8.39
C GLY A 472 6.86 37.27 8.41
N ARG A 473 7.53 36.53 7.53
CA ARG A 473 7.35 35.08 7.35
C ARG A 473 8.71 34.40 7.39
N TYR A 474 8.94 33.54 8.38
CA TYR A 474 10.20 32.78 8.49
C TYR A 474 10.22 31.59 7.54
N ASP A 475 11.42 31.08 7.25
CA ASP A 475 11.59 29.83 6.52
C ASP A 475 11.20 28.61 7.35
N ILE A 476 11.97 28.26 8.39
CA ILE A 476 11.70 27.06 9.22
C ILE A 476 11.88 27.36 10.71
N VAL A 477 10.95 26.86 11.53
CA VAL A 477 11.04 26.85 12.99
C VAL A 477 10.92 25.43 13.52
N LEU A 478 11.79 25.09 14.46
CA LEU A 478 11.69 23.87 15.27
C LEU A 478 11.30 24.24 16.69
N GLU A 479 10.02 24.01 17.00
CA GLU A 479 9.46 24.21 18.34
C GLU A 479 9.52 22.87 19.12
N PRO A 480 10.20 22.79 20.28
CA PRO A 480 10.27 21.54 21.03
C PRO A 480 8.90 21.03 21.50
N LYS A 481 8.61 19.73 21.33
CA LYS A 481 7.37 19.11 21.84
C LYS A 481 7.38 18.90 23.36
N HIS A 482 8.57 18.68 23.96
CA HIS A 482 8.73 18.42 25.39
C HIS A 482 9.97 19.13 25.97
N GLY A 483 9.85 19.74 27.16
CA GLY A 483 10.98 20.12 28.01
C GLY A 483 11.81 21.36 27.60
N LYS A 484 13.09 21.36 28.01
CA LYS A 484 14.09 22.47 27.95
C LYS A 484 14.91 22.50 26.65
N ASP A 485 14.49 21.76 25.64
CA ASP A 485 15.19 21.71 24.36
C ASP A 485 15.24 23.10 23.71
N THR A 486 16.28 23.31 22.90
CA THR A 486 16.49 24.59 22.24
C THR A 486 15.60 24.65 21.00
N ALA A 487 14.80 25.70 20.87
CA ALA A 487 14.08 25.98 19.64
C ALA A 487 15.05 26.53 18.58
N TYR A 488 14.81 26.23 17.32
CA TYR A 488 15.65 26.69 16.21
C TYR A 488 14.80 27.54 15.27
N ILE A 489 15.38 28.64 14.78
CA ILE A 489 14.80 29.44 13.68
C ILE A 489 15.82 29.46 12.56
N PHE A 490 15.44 28.94 11.40
CA PHE A 490 16.25 28.93 10.19
C PHE A 490 15.74 29.98 9.21
N GLU A 491 16.69 30.64 8.55
CA GLU A 491 16.45 31.51 7.40
C GLU A 491 17.49 31.21 6.33
N PHE A 492 17.05 31.17 5.08
CA PHE A 492 17.85 30.76 3.94
C PHE A 492 18.10 31.93 2.99
N LYS A 493 19.29 31.94 2.38
CA LYS A 493 19.66 32.85 1.30
C LYS A 493 20.36 32.12 0.17
N VAL A 494 20.24 32.63 -1.05
CA VAL A 494 21.06 32.16 -2.18
C VAL A 494 22.07 33.23 -2.59
N ALA A 495 23.34 32.82 -2.67
CA ALA A 495 24.42 33.64 -3.20
C ALA A 495 24.63 33.34 -4.69
N LYS A 496 24.95 34.38 -5.47
CA LYS A 496 25.27 34.23 -6.90
C LYS A 496 26.65 33.62 -7.14
N ALA A 497 27.55 33.76 -6.18
CA ALA A 497 28.92 33.29 -6.22
C ALA A 497 29.38 32.90 -4.81
N ARG A 498 30.39 32.03 -4.73
CA ARG A 498 30.92 31.47 -3.49
C ARG A 498 31.38 32.54 -2.50
N GLU A 499 31.98 33.61 -3.00
CA GLU A 499 32.50 34.72 -2.21
C GLU A 499 31.39 35.44 -1.42
N GLY A 500 30.16 35.41 -1.92
CA GLY A 500 29.00 36.04 -1.28
C GLY A 500 28.30 35.19 -0.22
N LEU A 501 28.68 33.91 -0.05
CA LEU A 501 28.02 32.99 0.88
C LEU A 501 28.02 33.51 2.32
N GLU A 502 29.16 34.01 2.79
CA GLU A 502 29.29 34.44 4.18
C GLU A 502 28.48 35.70 4.49
N GLU A 503 28.42 36.65 3.56
CA GLU A 503 27.59 37.85 3.70
C GLU A 503 26.11 37.49 3.67
N LYS A 504 25.69 36.61 2.76
CA LYS A 504 24.30 36.14 2.66
C LYS A 504 23.84 35.37 3.91
N ALA A 505 24.71 34.57 4.53
CA ALA A 505 24.36 33.87 5.76
C ALA A 505 24.19 34.84 6.95
N LYS A 506 24.97 35.93 6.99
CA LYS A 506 24.79 37.02 7.96
C LYS A 506 23.51 37.83 7.69
N GLU A 507 23.18 38.06 6.42
CA GLU A 507 21.92 38.70 6.01
C GLU A 507 20.71 37.89 6.49
N ALA A 508 20.74 36.56 6.33
CA ALA A 508 19.71 35.66 6.85
C ALA A 508 19.52 35.81 8.37
N LEU A 509 20.61 35.78 9.15
CA LEU A 509 20.54 36.01 10.60
C LEU A 509 19.99 37.38 10.98
N LYS A 510 20.39 38.41 10.24
CA LYS A 510 19.92 39.79 10.46
C LYS A 510 18.41 39.86 10.22
N GLN A 511 17.93 39.23 9.15
CA GLN A 511 16.50 39.17 8.83
C GLN A 511 15.69 38.51 9.95
N ILE A 512 16.16 37.39 10.53
CA ILE A 512 15.45 36.73 11.63
C ILE A 512 15.22 37.70 12.81
N LYS A 513 16.24 38.50 13.16
CA LYS A 513 16.17 39.46 14.25
C LYS A 513 15.28 40.66 13.93
N GLU A 514 15.44 41.24 12.74
CA GLU A 514 14.67 42.42 12.31
C GLU A 514 13.18 42.11 12.21
N GLN A 515 12.84 40.91 11.72
CA GLN A 515 11.45 40.47 11.57
C GLN A 515 10.84 39.86 12.85
N LYS A 516 11.64 39.69 13.91
CA LYS A 516 11.21 39.21 15.23
C LYS A 516 10.47 37.86 15.16
N TYR A 517 11.02 36.90 14.42
CA TYR A 517 10.41 35.58 14.24
C TYR A 517 10.34 34.74 15.54
N ASP A 518 11.05 35.16 16.58
CA ASP A 518 11.18 34.52 17.88
C ASP A 518 10.12 34.90 18.90
N VAL A 519 9.22 35.83 18.61
CA VAL A 519 8.27 36.39 19.58
C VAL A 519 7.44 35.32 20.28
N ASP A 520 6.88 34.36 19.53
CA ASP A 520 6.06 33.27 20.08
C ASP A 520 6.89 32.29 20.92
N LEU A 521 8.08 31.92 20.44
CA LEU A 521 8.98 31.02 21.17
C LEU A 521 9.50 31.65 22.47
N LYS A 522 9.77 32.96 22.46
CA LYS A 522 10.13 33.72 23.67
C LYS A 522 8.99 33.79 24.66
N ALA A 523 7.75 34.03 24.19
CA ALA A 523 6.57 34.04 25.04
C ALA A 523 6.33 32.69 25.73
N LYS A 524 6.69 31.59 25.05
CA LYS A 524 6.66 30.22 25.59
C LYS A 524 7.86 29.85 26.47
N GLY A 525 8.85 30.73 26.61
CA GLY A 525 10.00 30.54 27.50
C GLY A 525 11.11 29.63 26.97
N TYR A 526 11.18 29.40 25.65
CA TYR A 526 12.23 28.56 25.06
C TYR A 526 13.58 29.28 24.97
N ASN A 527 14.67 28.51 25.09
CA ASN A 527 15.97 28.93 24.59
C ASN A 527 15.97 28.82 23.06
N ILE A 528 16.46 29.83 22.35
CA ILE A 528 16.35 29.92 20.89
C ILE A 528 17.75 30.03 20.29
N LEU A 529 18.01 29.25 19.25
CA LEU A 529 19.19 29.37 18.40
C LEU A 529 18.76 29.88 17.03
N TYR A 530 19.31 31.02 16.62
CA TYR A 530 19.05 31.58 15.29
C TYR A 530 20.07 31.00 14.31
N VAL A 531 19.62 30.52 13.16
CA VAL A 531 20.49 29.85 12.16
C VAL A 531 20.25 30.47 10.79
N GLY A 532 21.17 31.31 10.34
CA GLY A 532 21.17 31.85 8.98
C GLY A 532 22.02 30.98 8.08
N MET A 533 21.46 30.51 6.97
CA MET A 533 22.18 29.68 6.00
C MET A 533 22.19 30.34 4.64
N ALA A 534 23.31 30.24 3.94
CA ALA A 534 23.43 30.67 2.56
C ALA A 534 23.90 29.52 1.69
N PHE A 535 23.40 29.46 0.46
CA PHE A 535 23.71 28.41 -0.50
C PHE A 535 24.19 29.00 -1.84
N CYS A 536 25.09 28.28 -2.51
CA CYS A 536 25.59 28.59 -3.85
C CYS A 536 25.84 27.28 -4.59
N GLY A 537 24.87 26.83 -5.38
CA GLY A 537 24.92 25.50 -5.99
C GLY A 537 24.97 24.40 -4.93
N LYS A 538 26.09 23.67 -4.85
CA LYS A 538 26.27 22.61 -3.84
C LYS A 538 27.01 23.10 -2.59
N GLU A 539 27.39 24.37 -2.52
CA GLU A 539 28.10 24.93 -1.36
C GLU A 539 27.13 25.57 -0.36
N VAL A 540 27.42 25.43 0.93
CA VAL A 540 26.61 26.00 2.02
C VAL A 540 27.48 26.69 3.07
N LYS A 541 26.99 27.79 3.61
CA LYS A 541 27.54 28.46 4.78
C LYS A 541 26.48 28.66 5.85
N VAL A 542 26.81 28.36 7.09
CA VAL A 542 25.93 28.49 8.25
C VAL A 542 26.52 29.52 9.22
N LYS A 543 25.67 30.42 9.71
CA LYS A 543 25.97 31.35 10.80
C LYS A 543 24.88 31.23 11.85
N TYR A 544 25.24 31.46 13.11
CA TYR A 544 24.30 31.32 14.22
C TYR A 544 24.54 32.34 15.34
N LEU A 545 23.48 32.60 16.11
CA LEU A 545 23.46 33.54 17.24
C LEU A 545 22.63 33.01 18.41
#